data_AF-A0A069IP51-F1
#
_entry.id   AF-A0A069IP51-F1
#
_cell.length_a   1.000
_cell.length_b   1.000
_cell.length_c   1.000
_cell.angle_alpha   90.00
_cell.angle_beta   90.00
_cell.angle_gamma   90.00
#
_symmetry.space_group_name_H-M   'P 1'
#
loop_
_entity.id
_entity.type
_entity.pdbx_description
1 polymer ?
#
loop_
_entity_poly.entity_id
_entity_poly.type
_entity_poly.pdbx_seq_one_letter_code
_entity_poly.pdbx_strand_id
1 'polypeptide(L)'
;GVHLIAVQAAAGALVVGDSHHDAATPDPFADETVDQLILDEWRAATGRPAPPVLQRWTGTYARGPHADLVAAPHPCVRLALITAGNGASTAFAFGEEVIADLFQETFEP
;
A
#
# COMPACT_ATOMS: atom_id res chain seq x y z
N GLY A 1 0.38 15.56 4.52
CA GLY A 1 -0.26 15.47 5.85
C GLY A 1 -0.25 14.02 6.30
N VAL A 2 -0.58 13.75 7.55
CA VAL A 2 -0.67 12.38 8.10
C VAL A 2 -2.14 12.02 8.26
N HIS A 3 -2.50 10.79 7.89
CA HIS A 3 -3.78 10.19 8.25
C HIS A 3 -3.50 8.95 9.09
N LEU A 4 -3.84 9.00 10.38
CA LEU A 4 -3.44 7.94 11.29
C LEU A 4 -4.23 6.65 11.07
N ILE A 5 -3.53 5.59 10.69
CA ILE A 5 -3.98 4.21 10.64
C ILE A 5 -3.10 3.40 11.60
N ALA A 6 -3.72 2.64 12.49
CA ALA A 6 -3.03 1.75 13.41
C ALA A 6 -3.62 0.34 13.32
N VAL A 7 -2.76 -0.66 13.12
CA VAL A 7 -3.14 -2.07 13.07
C VAL A 7 -2.33 -2.85 14.09
N GLN A 8 -3.00 -3.66 14.90
CA GLN A 8 -2.36 -4.54 15.86
C GLN A 8 -2.21 -5.95 15.29
N ALA A 9 -0.98 -6.45 15.27
CA ALA A 9 -0.69 -7.84 14.93
C ALA A 9 -1.12 -8.78 16.06
N ALA A 10 -1.28 -10.08 15.77
CA ALA A 10 -1.69 -11.08 16.76
C ALA A 10 -0.77 -11.15 18.00
N ALA A 11 0.53 -10.86 17.84
CA ALA A 11 1.50 -10.81 18.93
C ALA A 11 1.51 -9.47 19.71
N GLY A 12 0.62 -8.54 19.38
CA GLY A 12 0.43 -7.28 20.10
C GLY A 12 1.23 -6.09 19.57
N ALA A 13 2.19 -6.30 18.66
CA ALA A 13 2.91 -5.23 17.98
C ALA A 13 1.98 -4.36 17.12
N LEU A 14 2.33 -3.08 16.97
CA LEU A 14 1.53 -2.11 16.21
C LEU A 14 2.28 -1.69 14.94
N VAL A 15 1.55 -1.67 13.82
CA VAL A 15 1.94 -0.95 12.61
C VAL A 15 1.15 0.35 12.60
N VAL A 16 1.85 1.47 12.55
CA VAL A 16 1.26 2.81 12.61
C VAL A 16 1.77 3.62 11.42
N GLY A 17 0.85 4.30 10.75
CA GLY A 17 1.07 5.18 9.61
C GLY A 17 -0.17 6.04 9.40
N ASP A 18 -0.46 6.57 8.22
CA ASP A 18 0.46 6.69 7.10
C ASP A 18 0.56 8.13 6.57
N SER A 19 1.53 8.30 5.68
CA SER A 19 1.77 9.53 4.98
C SER A 19 2.13 9.20 3.54
N HIS A 20 1.91 10.15 2.63
CA HIS A 20 2.16 9.97 1.22
C HIS A 20 2.86 11.20 0.64
N HIS A 21 3.86 10.94 -0.18
CA HIS A 21 4.52 11.94 -1.01
C HIS A 21 4.47 11.48 -2.46
N ASP A 22 3.90 12.31 -3.32
CA ASP A 22 3.94 12.08 -4.75
C ASP A 22 5.26 12.59 -5.31
N ALA A 23 6.00 11.71 -5.97
CA ALA A 23 7.24 12.04 -6.65
C ALA A 23 7.40 11.17 -7.90
N ALA A 24 7.89 11.75 -8.99
CA ALA A 24 8.26 11.00 -10.18
C ALA A 24 9.46 10.06 -9.93
N THR A 25 10.30 10.44 -8.97
CA THR A 25 11.42 9.63 -8.48
C THR A 25 11.46 9.80 -6.96
N PRO A 26 10.88 8.86 -6.21
CA PRO A 26 10.89 8.92 -4.75
C PRO A 26 12.31 8.94 -4.20
N ASP A 27 12.54 9.71 -3.13
CA ASP A 27 13.80 9.69 -2.40
C ASP A 27 14.01 8.30 -1.77
N PRO A 28 15.21 7.70 -1.87
CA PRO A 28 15.49 6.42 -1.23
C PRO A 28 15.51 6.48 0.30
N PHE A 29 15.58 7.67 0.91
CA PHE A 29 15.62 7.88 2.35
C PHE A 29 14.29 8.40 2.90
N ALA A 30 13.96 7.95 4.12
CA ALA A 30 12.83 8.48 4.87
C ALA A 30 13.15 9.84 5.49
N ASP A 31 12.13 10.66 5.70
CA ASP A 31 12.23 11.95 6.39
C ASP A 31 11.78 11.79 7.85
N GLU A 32 12.70 12.01 8.80
CA GLU A 32 12.40 11.94 10.24
C GLU A 32 11.28 12.91 10.65
N THR A 33 11.11 14.04 9.96
CA THR A 33 10.01 14.98 10.22
C THR A 33 8.65 14.32 10.02
N VAL A 34 8.54 13.46 9.00
CA VAL A 34 7.31 12.72 8.69
C VAL A 34 7.04 11.67 9.76
N ASP A 35 8.08 10.97 10.22
CA ASP A 35 7.95 10.01 11.31
C ASP A 35 7.47 10.70 12.60
N GLN A 36 8.02 11.88 12.93
CA GLN A 36 7.57 12.64 14.09
C GLN A 36 6.11 13.08 13.96
N LEU A 37 5.68 13.51 12.77
CA LEU A 37 4.27 13.84 12.54
C LEU A 37 3.34 12.64 12.76
N ILE A 38 3.76 11.43 12.39
CA ILE A 38 2.97 10.20 12.65
C ILE A 38 2.85 9.94 14.16
N LEU A 39 3.93 10.09 14.91
CA LEU A 39 3.93 9.88 16.37
C LEU A 39 3.15 10.97 17.11
N ASP A 40 3.21 12.21 16.63
CA ASP A 40 2.42 13.32 17.15
C ASP A 40 0.93 13.12 16.88
N GLU A 41 0.57 12.65 15.68
CA GLU A 41 -0.82 12.33 15.35
C GLU A 41 -1.35 11.16 16.20
N TRP A 42 -0.53 10.15 16.49
CA TRP A 42 -0.88 9.12 17.48
C TRP A 42 -1.22 9.74 18.83
N ARG A 43 -0.40 10.67 19.31
CA ARG A 43 -0.63 11.34 20.59
C ARG A 43 -1.90 12.17 20.56
N ALA A 44 -2.15 12.89 19.47
CA ALA A 44 -3.36 13.68 19.29
C ALA A 44 -4.61 12.81 19.28
N ALA A 45 -4.59 11.70 18.55
CA ALA A 45 -5.73 10.79 18.39
C ALA A 45 -6.02 9.96 19.65
N THR A 46 -5.00 9.57 20.41
CA THR A 46 -5.15 8.62 21.54
C THR A 46 -5.02 9.28 22.93
N GLY A 47 -4.51 10.51 23.01
CA GLY A 47 -4.17 11.18 24.27
C GLY A 47 -2.99 10.56 25.02
N ARG A 48 -2.25 9.63 24.40
CA ARG A 48 -1.16 8.87 25.03
C ARG A 48 0.11 8.99 24.20
N PRO A 49 1.31 8.91 24.83
CA PRO A 49 2.54 8.78 24.05
C PRO A 49 2.51 7.50 23.20
N ALA A 50 3.10 7.56 22.01
CA ALA A 50 3.33 6.37 21.19
C ALA A 50 4.24 5.37 21.94
N PRO A 51 3.99 4.05 21.81
CA PRO A 51 4.93 3.05 22.27
C PRO A 51 6.30 3.18 21.60
N PRO A 52 7.36 2.57 22.14
CA PRO A 52 8.69 2.60 21.53
C PRO A 52 8.67 2.12 20.08
N VAL A 53 9.27 2.89 19.18
CA VAL A 53 9.42 2.51 17.77
C VAL A 53 10.46 1.40 17.67
N LEU A 54 10.03 0.23 17.17
CA LEU A 54 10.91 -0.92 16.98
C LEU A 54 11.62 -0.86 15.62
N GLN A 55 10.90 -0.48 14.57
CA GLN A 55 11.36 -0.47 13.18
C GLN A 55 10.63 0.62 12.39
N ARG A 56 11.25 1.09 11.31
CA ARG A 56 10.70 2.04 10.34
C ARG A 56 10.90 1.48 8.94
N TRP A 57 9.97 1.78 8.05
CA TRP A 57 10.08 1.42 6.64
C TRP A 57 9.27 2.40 5.78
N THR A 58 9.69 2.54 4.53
CA THR A 58 8.99 3.30 3.50
C THR A 58 8.77 2.38 2.30
N GLY A 59 7.60 2.47 1.69
CA GLY A 59 7.28 1.75 0.45
C GLY A 59 6.99 2.72 -0.68
N THR A 60 7.14 2.23 -1.92
CA THR A 60 6.69 2.92 -3.12
C THR A 60 5.59 2.09 -3.77
N TYR A 61 4.55 2.77 -4.27
CA TYR A 61 3.47 2.15 -5.03
C TYR A 61 3.39 2.78 -6.41
N ALA A 62 3.02 1.98 -7.40
CA ALA A 62 2.69 2.51 -8.72
C ALA A 62 1.43 3.37 -8.61
N ARG A 63 1.40 4.47 -9.35
CA ARG A 63 0.23 5.37 -9.44
C ARG A 63 -0.05 5.65 -10.91
N GLY A 64 -1.33 5.61 -11.27
CA GLY A 64 -1.79 5.79 -12.64
C GLY A 64 -3.18 6.42 -12.70
N PRO A 65 -3.69 6.71 -13.91
CA PRO A 65 -5.00 7.34 -14.11
C PRO A 65 -6.18 6.39 -13.79
N HIS A 66 -5.93 5.10 -13.70
CA HIS A 66 -6.91 4.05 -13.36
C HIS A 66 -6.52 3.36 -12.05
N ALA A 67 -7.45 2.59 -11.47
CA ALA A 67 -7.20 1.86 -10.23
C ALA A 67 -6.23 0.68 -10.43
N ASP A 68 -6.17 0.16 -11.64
CA ASP A 68 -5.36 -0.98 -12.05
C ASP A 68 -4.90 -0.84 -13.52
N LEU A 69 -3.93 -1.69 -13.89
CA LEU A 69 -3.43 -1.85 -15.24
C LEU A 69 -3.24 -3.34 -15.53
N VAL A 70 -4.04 -3.85 -16.46
CA VAL A 70 -3.84 -5.16 -17.07
C VAL A 70 -3.54 -4.99 -18.57
N ALA A 71 -2.37 -5.44 -19.02
CA ALA A 71 -1.94 -5.27 -20.41
C ALA A 71 -1.17 -6.49 -20.93
N ALA A 72 -1.27 -6.74 -22.25
CA ALA A 72 -0.46 -7.71 -22.98
C ALA A 72 0.33 -7.02 -24.09
N PRO A 73 1.46 -6.38 -23.79
CA PRO A 73 2.28 -5.71 -24.80
C PRO A 73 2.94 -6.70 -25.79
N HIS A 74 2.98 -7.99 -25.45
CA HIS A 74 3.53 -9.06 -26.28
C HIS A 74 2.76 -10.37 -26.01
N PRO A 75 2.61 -11.30 -26.98
CA PRO A 75 1.87 -12.56 -26.78
C PRO A 75 2.30 -13.40 -25.58
N CYS A 76 3.57 -13.32 -25.19
CA CYS A 76 4.14 -14.06 -24.05
C CYS A 76 4.38 -13.19 -22.80
N VAL A 77 3.78 -11.99 -22.71
CA VAL A 77 3.99 -11.07 -21.58
C VAL A 77 2.64 -10.54 -21.09
N ARG A 78 2.40 -10.68 -19.79
CA ARG A 78 1.28 -10.05 -19.09
C ARG A 78 1.81 -9.06 -18.07
N LEU A 79 1.27 -7.85 -18.08
CA LEU A 79 1.44 -6.85 -17.04
C LEU A 79 0.15 -6.82 -16.22
N ALA A 80 0.26 -6.93 -14.90
CA ALA A 80 -0.85 -6.87 -13.98
C ALA A 80 -0.40 -6.07 -12.74
N LEU A 81 -0.93 -4.86 -12.59
CA LEU A 81 -0.55 -3.94 -11.53
C LEU A 81 -1.80 -3.30 -10.93
N ILE A 82 -1.84 -3.18 -9.61
CA ILE A 82 -2.75 -2.25 -8.94
C ILE A 82 -2.03 -0.89 -8.84
N THR A 83 -2.68 0.16 -9.32
CA THR A 83 -2.16 1.54 -9.30
C THR A 83 -2.92 2.45 -8.32
N ALA A 84 -3.82 1.85 -7.54
CA ALA A 84 -4.50 2.46 -6.40
C ALA A 84 -3.89 2.02 -5.05
N GLY A 85 -4.20 2.75 -3.98
CA GLY A 85 -3.72 2.47 -2.62
C GLY A 85 -4.41 1.29 -1.91
N ASN A 86 -5.01 0.36 -2.65
CA ASN A 86 -5.80 -0.75 -2.10
C ASN A 86 -5.30 -2.14 -2.52
N GLY A 87 -4.13 -2.24 -3.15
CA GLY A 87 -3.64 -3.49 -3.73
C GLY A 87 -3.56 -4.66 -2.76
N ALA A 88 -3.16 -4.45 -1.50
CA ALA A 88 -3.11 -5.52 -0.51
C ALA A 88 -4.50 -6.13 -0.22
N SER A 89 -5.55 -5.32 -0.22
CA SER A 89 -6.91 -5.76 0.06
C SER A 89 -7.60 -6.39 -1.15
N THR A 90 -7.20 -6.01 -2.36
CA THR A 90 -7.81 -6.48 -3.62
C THR A 90 -6.99 -7.55 -4.35
N ALA A 91 -5.76 -7.84 -3.88
CA ALA A 91 -4.78 -8.67 -4.60
C ALA A 91 -5.32 -10.04 -5.00
N PHE A 92 -6.09 -10.71 -4.15
CA PHE A 92 -6.59 -12.07 -4.44
C PHE A 92 -7.61 -12.07 -5.58
N ALA A 93 -8.64 -11.22 -5.50
CA ALA A 93 -9.64 -11.10 -6.56
C ALA A 93 -9.01 -10.63 -7.87
N PHE A 94 -8.13 -9.62 -7.79
CA PHE A 94 -7.40 -9.13 -8.97
C PHE A 94 -6.54 -10.23 -9.61
N GLY A 95 -5.82 -11.03 -8.80
CA GLY A 95 -5.01 -12.13 -9.30
C GLY A 95 -5.86 -13.22 -9.97
N GLU A 96 -7.01 -13.56 -9.38
CA GLU A 96 -7.95 -14.53 -9.95
C GLU A 96 -8.49 -14.06 -11.31
N GLU A 97 -8.97 -12.82 -11.40
CA GLU A 97 -9.48 -12.24 -12.66
C GLU A 97 -8.39 -12.19 -13.76
N VAL A 98 -7.17 -11.79 -13.40
CA VAL A 98 -6.04 -11.72 -14.34
C VAL A 98 -5.66 -13.11 -14.89
N ILE A 99 -5.66 -14.13 -14.04
CA ILE A 99 -5.31 -15.51 -14.43
C ILE A 99 -6.41 -16.11 -15.30
N ALA A 100 -7.67 -15.94 -14.92
CA ALA A 100 -8.79 -16.44 -15.71
C ALA A 100 -8.84 -15.79 -17.10
N ASP A 101 -8.64 -14.48 -17.20
CA ASP A 101 -8.55 -13.80 -18.50
C ASP A 101 -7.35 -14.30 -19.33
N LEU A 102 -6.19 -14.52 -18.70
CA LEU A 102 -4.99 -15.03 -19.37
C LEU A 102 -5.22 -16.41 -20.02
N PHE A 103 -6.00 -17.28 -19.37
CA PHE A 103 -6.30 -18.63 -19.85
C PHE A 103 -7.69 -18.78 -20.48
N GLN A 104 -8.43 -17.68 -20.64
CA GLN A 104 -9.79 -17.65 -21.19
C GLN A 104 -10.76 -18.58 -20.43
N GLU A 105 -10.58 -18.69 -19.12
CA GLU A 105 -11.49 -19.46 -18.27
C GLU A 105 -12.86 -18.80 -18.25
N THR A 106 -13.91 -19.56 -18.59
CA THR A 106 -15.28 -19.08 -18.54
C THR A 106 -15.85 -19.40 -17.17
N PHE A 107 -16.09 -18.38 -16.35
CA PHE A 107 -16.90 -18.55 -15.15
C PHE A 107 -18.38 -18.53 -15.56
N GLU A 108 -19.03 -19.69 -15.48
CA GLU A 108 -20.51 -19.69 -15.46
C GLU A 108 -20.98 -19.23 -14.06
N PRO A 109 -21.98 -18.33 -14.00
CA PRO A 109 -22.48 -17.73 -12.77
C PRO A 109 -23.20 -18.71 -11.83
#